data_AF-A0A1G3C126-F1
#
_entry.id   AF-A0A1G3C126-F1
#
_cell.length_a   1.000
_cell.length_b   1.000
_cell.length_c   1.000
_cell.angle_alpha   90.00
_cell.angle_beta   90.00
_cell.angle_gamma   90.00
#
_symmetry.space_group_name_H-M   'P 1'
#
loop_
_entity.id
_entity.type
_entity.pdbx_description
1 polymer ?
#
loop_
_entity_poly.entity_id
_entity_poly.type
_entity_poly.pdbx_seq_one_letter_code
_entity_poly.pdbx_strand_id
1 'polypeptide(L)' 'MKDIAAVNNYNLVEALECIDRVDVARVLVEHLIYRKETRWACYQTRLDYPKKDDSRWLTFVNSIYNAKTDEIKMVERPLC' A
#
# COMPACT_ATOMS: atom_id res chain seq x y z
N MET A 1 -7.85 -13.33 6.62
CA MET A 1 -8.10 -13.31 8.08
C MET A 1 -9.34 -14.16 8.34
N LYS A 2 -9.21 -15.33 8.98
CA LYS A 2 -10.36 -16.26 9.10
C LYS A 2 -10.94 -16.39 10.51
N ASP A 3 -10.30 -15.83 11.54
CA ASP A 3 -10.68 -16.06 12.93
C ASP A 3 -10.59 -14.78 13.78
N ILE A 4 -11.44 -13.78 13.49
CA ILE A 4 -11.62 -12.62 14.37
C ILE A 4 -12.94 -12.79 15.13
N ALA A 5 -12.87 -12.70 16.45
CA ALA A 5 -14.02 -12.74 17.34
C ALA A 5 -14.19 -11.39 18.04
N ALA A 6 -15.44 -11.00 18.25
CA ALA A 6 -15.81 -9.83 19.04
C ALA A 6 -16.83 -10.25 20.11
N VAL A 7 -16.66 -9.76 21.34
CA VAL A 7 -17.51 -10.14 22.48
C VAL A 7 -18.59 -9.09 22.79
N ASN A 8 -18.50 -7.90 22.20
CA ASN A 8 -19.47 -6.82 22.31
C ASN A 8 -19.34 -5.85 21.12
N ASN A 9 -20.20 -4.84 21.06
CA ASN A 9 -20.23 -3.86 19.97
C ASN A 9 -18.96 -3.00 19.88
N TYR A 10 -18.33 -2.68 21.00
CA TYR A 10 -17.08 -1.91 20.99
C TYR A 10 -15.95 -2.72 20.35
N ASN A 11 -15.78 -3.98 20.75
CA ASN A 11 -14.77 -4.85 20.14
C ASN A 11 -15.09 -5.20 18.69
N LEU A 12 -16.36 -5.20 18.29
CA LEU A 12 -16.74 -5.35 16.89
C LEU A 12 -16.22 -4.18 16.03
N VAL A 13 -16.31 -2.94 16.54
CA VAL A 13 -15.74 -1.78 15.85
C VAL A 13 -14.23 -1.90 15.75
N GLU A 14 -13.54 -2.23 16.83
CA GLU A 14 -12.08 -2.43 16.81
C GLU A 14 -11.64 -3.50 15.81
N ALA A 15 -12.38 -4.62 15.75
CA ALA A 15 -12.15 -5.69 14.80
C ALA A 15 -12.27 -5.22 13.34
N LEU A 16 -13.33 -4.46 13.02
CA LEU A 16 -13.54 -3.89 11.68
C LEU A 16 -12.45 -2.90 11.31
N GLU A 17 -12.09 -1.99 12.21
CA GLU A 17 -10.99 -1.05 11.94
C GLU A 17 -9.64 -1.76 11.78
N CYS A 18 -9.42 -2.87 12.48
CA CYS A 18 -8.21 -3.68 12.31
C CYS A 18 -8.16 -4.31 10.92
N ILE A 19 -9.29 -4.85 10.42
CA ILE A 19 -9.42 -5.34 9.04
C ILE A 19 -9.04 -4.23 8.05
N ASP A 20 -9.61 -3.04 8.19
CA ASP A 20 -9.36 -1.93 7.28
C ASP A 20 -7.88 -1.49 7.28
N ARG A 21 -7.24 -1.45 8.46
CA ARG A 21 -5.81 -1.14 8.59
C ARG A 21 -4.93 -2.16 7.89
N VAL A 22 -5.27 -3.45 7.97
CA VAL A 22 -4.53 -4.51 7.28
C VAL A 22 -4.63 -4.34 5.76
N ASP A 23 -5.79 -3.99 5.23
CA ASP A 23 -5.96 -3.74 3.80
C ASP A 23 -5.13 -2.53 3.33
N VAL A 24 -5.17 -1.42 4.06
CA VAL A 24 -4.35 -0.23 3.75
C VAL A 24 -2.85 -0.55 3.83
N ALA A 25 -2.42 -1.28 4.87
CA ALA A 25 -1.02 -1.67 5.05
C ALA A 25 -0.52 -2.56 3.90
N ARG A 26 -1.35 -3.51 3.44
CA ARG A 26 -1.04 -4.36 2.29
C ARG A 26 -0.82 -3.53 1.03
N VAL A 27 -1.74 -2.62 0.71
CA VAL A 27 -1.61 -1.74 -0.46
C VAL A 27 -0.37 -0.84 -0.34
N LEU A 28 -0.09 -0.29 0.84
CA LEU A 28 1.13 0.50 1.08
C LEU A 28 2.40 -0.29 0.74
N VAL A 29 2.52 -1.52 1.24
CA VAL A 29 3.70 -2.37 0.99
C VAL A 29 3.87 -2.65 -0.50
N GLU A 30 2.80 -2.96 -1.23
CA GLU A 30 2.85 -3.16 -2.69
C GLU A 30 3.34 -1.90 -3.43
N HIS A 31 2.87 -0.72 -3.04
CA HIS A 31 3.34 0.55 -3.59
C HIS A 31 4.83 0.79 -3.33
N LEU A 32 5.29 0.50 -2.11
CA LEU A 32 6.71 0.64 -1.73
C LEU A 32 7.60 -0.34 -2.49
N ILE A 33 7.13 -1.58 -2.72
CA ILE A 33 7.85 -2.60 -3.50
C ILE A 33 7.93 -2.18 -4.98
N TYR A 34 6.82 -1.72 -5.56
CA TYR A 34 6.71 -1.37 -6.97
C TYR A 34 7.61 -0.20 -7.35
N ARG A 35 7.64 0.88 -6.56
CA ARG A 35 8.44 2.07 -6.83
C ARG A 35 9.91 1.84 -6.46
N LYS A 36 10.77 1.66 -7.46
CA LYS A 36 12.20 1.37 -7.31
C LYS A 36 13.06 2.63 -7.25
N GLU A 37 12.77 3.49 -6.28
CA GLU A 37 13.57 4.69 -5.95
C GLU A 37 13.34 5.09 -4.48
N THR A 38 14.13 6.04 -4.00
CA THR A 38 13.85 6.78 -2.76
C THR A 38 13.44 8.20 -3.13
N ARG A 39 12.12 8.44 -3.16
CA ARG A 39 11.55 9.75 -3.51
C ARG A 39 11.54 10.74 -2.34
N TRP A 40 11.19 10.26 -1.16
CA TRP A 40 11.03 11.05 0.06
C TRP A 40 11.84 10.45 1.22
N ALA A 41 13.15 10.69 1.22
CA ALA A 41 14.08 10.07 2.16
C ALA A 41 13.75 10.35 3.65
N CYS A 42 13.08 11.47 3.96
CA CYS A 42 12.64 11.80 5.32
C CYS A 42 11.47 10.92 5.81
N TYR A 43 10.72 10.30 4.90
CA TYR A 43 9.60 9.41 5.23
C TYR A 43 9.98 7.94 5.08
N GLN A 44 10.63 7.59 3.97
CA GLN A 44 11.03 6.22 3.69
C GLN A 44 12.26 6.21 2.78
N THR A 45 13.28 5.44 3.17
CA THR A 45 14.48 5.21 2.36
C THR A 45 14.56 3.73 1.99
N ARG A 46 14.70 3.46 0.69
CA ARG A 46 14.96 2.11 0.16
C ARG A 46 16.46 1.87 0.09
N LEU A 47 16.95 0.86 0.80
CA LEU A 47 18.39 0.52 0.78
C LEU A 47 18.84 -0.01 -0.58
N ASP A 48 17.96 -0.70 -1.32
CA ASP A 48 18.21 -1.25 -2.65
C ASP A 48 18.07 -0.21 -3.77
N TYR A 49 17.31 0.87 -3.55
CA TYR A 49 17.18 2.01 -4.45
C TYR A 49 17.27 3.35 -3.68
N PRO A 50 18.45 3.73 -3.16
CA PRO A 50 18.59 4.83 -2.20
C PRO A 50 18.49 6.22 -2.82
N LYS A 51 18.49 6.33 -4.14
CA LYS A 51 18.48 7.61 -4.86
C LYS A 51 17.10 7.88 -5.47
N LYS A 52 16.80 9.16 -5.62
CA LYS A 52 15.66 9.66 -6.40
C LYS A 52 15.99 9.52 -7.90
N ASP A 53 15.05 9.07 -8.70
CA ASP A 53 15.22 8.89 -10.15
C ASP A 53 14.06 9.52 -10.92
N ASP A 54 14.24 10.80 -11.28
CA ASP A 54 13.23 11.57 -12.03
C ASP A 54 13.08 11.09 -13.47
N SER A 55 14.08 10.42 -14.05
CA SER A 55 14.01 9.96 -15.43
C SER A 55 12.99 8.83 -15.61
N ARG A 56 12.84 7.98 -14.60
CA ARG A 56 11.92 6.83 -14.61
C ARG A 56 10.67 7.04 -13.78
N TRP A 57 10.80 7.68 -12.62
CA TRP A 57 9.80 7.65 -11.56
C TRP A 57 9.14 9.00 -11.29
N LEU A 58 9.37 9.99 -12.15
CA LEU A 58 8.55 11.19 -12.23
C LEU A 58 7.20 10.84 -12.89
N THR A 59 6.40 10.06 -12.16
CA THR A 59 5.08 9.52 -12.53
C THR A 59 4.30 9.21 -11.25
N PHE A 60 2.97 9.19 -11.31
CA PHE A 60 2.16 8.67 -10.22
C PHE A 60 2.12 7.15 -10.28
N VAL A 61 2.22 6.51 -9.12
CA VAL A 61 1.99 5.07 -8.96
C VAL A 61 0.63 4.94 -8.28
N ASN A 62 -0.30 4.29 -8.98
CA ASN A 62 -1.65 3.99 -8.53
C ASN A 62 -1.81 2.46 -8.44
N SER A 63 -2.89 2.02 -7.82
CA SER A 63 -3.26 0.61 -7.79
C SER A 63 -4.77 0.42 -7.92
N ILE A 64 -5.16 -0.78 -8.36
CA ILE A 64 -6.56 -1.23 -8.44
C ILE A 64 -6.61 -2.61 -7.79
N TYR A 65 -7.43 -2.77 -6.76
CA TYR A 65 -7.64 -4.06 -6.10
C TYR A 65 -8.75 -4.85 -6.80
N ASN A 66 -8.50 -6.14 -7.08
CA ASN A 66 -9.49 -7.06 -7.64
C ASN A 66 -9.97 -8.05 -6.58
N ALA A 67 -11.16 -7.83 -6.03
CA ALA A 67 -11.74 -8.69 -4.99
C ALA A 67 -12.03 -10.14 -5.44
N LYS A 68 -12.10 -10.42 -6.76
CA LYS A 68 -12.33 -11.78 -7.27
C LYS A 68 -11.05 -12.61 -7.29
N THR A 69 -9.90 -11.98 -7.59
CA THR A 69 -8.60 -12.67 -7.67
C THR A 69 -7.73 -12.44 -6.43
N ASP A 70 -8.12 -11.50 -5.55
CA ASP A 70 -7.34 -11.05 -4.40
C ASP A 70 -5.97 -10.47 -4.79
N GLU A 71 -5.92 -9.78 -5.93
CA GLU A 71 -4.70 -9.18 -6.48
C GLU A 71 -4.76 -7.65 -6.50
N ILE A 72 -3.62 -7.02 -6.23
CA ILE A 72 -3.43 -5.57 -6.36
C ILE A 72 -2.68 -5.30 -7.65
N LYS A 73 -3.38 -4.74 -8.66
CA LYS A 73 -2.77 -4.36 -9.93
C LYS A 73 -2.19 -2.95 -9.84
N MET A 74 -0.89 -2.83 -10.01
CA MET A 74 -0.18 -1.55 -10.07
C MET A 74 -0.35 -0.87 -11.44
N VAL A 75 -0.51 0.44 -11.44
CA VAL A 75 -0.75 1.27 -12.63
C VAL A 75 0.05 2.55 -12.52
N GLU A 76 0.74 2.94 -13.59
CA GLU A 76 1.42 4.23 -13.67
C GLU A 76 0.55 5.28 -14.38
N ARG A 77 0.56 6.52 -13.90
CA ARG A 77 -0.18 7.64 -14.50
C ARG A 77 0.77 8.83 -14.68
N PRO A 78 0.77 9.49 -15.85
CA PRO A 78 1.66 10.63 -16.09
C PRO A 78 1.37 11.78 -15.11
N LEU A 79 2.38 12.62 -14.84
CA LEU A 79 2.08 13.93 -14.26
C LEU A 79 1.27 14.74 -15.27
N CYS A 80 0.23 15.40 -14.78
CA CYS A 80 -0.56 16.36 -15.54
C CYS A 80 0.31 17.52 -16.05
#